data_AF-A0A6N9SID9-F1
#
_entry.id   AF-A0A6N9SID9-F1
#
_cell.length_a   1.000
_cell.length_b   1.000
_cell.length_c   1.000
_cell.angle_alpha   90.00
_cell.angle_beta   90.00
_cell.angle_gamma   90.00
#
_symmetry.space_group_name_H-M   'P 1'
#
loop_
_entity.id
_entity.type
_entity.pdbx_description
1 polymer ?
#
loop_
_entity_poly.entity_id
_entity_poly.type
_entity_poly.pdbx_seq_one_letter_code
_entity_poly.pdbx_strand_id
1 'polypeptide(L)'
;MGTAQGPRGTLGLGISQQSLSLKACDWLESLGMVAWKLASGEVRNPQIVRRVQGTGKPLLLSSGLSTPGEILTLAHQLTEAGSKVAVFHCTSQYPTSPEQVGLNLLSDFLQAEPQLPVGLSDHSASPVPGIVATYLGASLIEVHLTLHPRSFGPDVTSSLTPEGLKALVAGVNFAWRMRQAPVDKAHQLQTLGFDPAIFGRSWVTTRALEQGTILRQEDVAYKKPAGGLSHDALEPLLGRRLNRSVLIHHVIGVNDVD
;
A
#
# COMPACT_ATOMS: atom_id res chain seq x y z
N MET A 1 13.49 -3.64 18.85
CA MET A 1 13.97 -4.54 19.94
C MET A 1 12.77 -4.99 20.75
N GLY A 2 12.65 -6.29 21.01
CA GLY A 2 11.56 -6.90 21.80
C GLY A 2 10.67 -7.88 21.05
N THR A 3 11.23 -8.89 20.38
CA THR A 3 10.43 -10.06 19.96
C THR A 3 10.12 -10.89 21.21
N ALA A 4 8.88 -10.84 21.70
CA ALA A 4 8.40 -11.76 22.71
C ALA A 4 8.38 -13.17 22.10
N GLN A 5 9.46 -13.93 22.29
CA GLN A 5 9.48 -15.35 22.01
C GLN A 5 8.69 -16.06 23.13
N GLY A 6 7.40 -16.26 22.89
CA GLY A 6 6.58 -17.17 23.68
C GLY A 6 7.08 -18.63 23.54
N PRO A 7 6.71 -19.52 24.48
CA PRO A 7 7.13 -20.91 24.43
C PRO A 7 6.68 -21.59 23.14
N ARG A 8 7.60 -22.35 22.51
CA ARG A 8 7.36 -23.10 21.26
C ARG A 8 6.11 -23.98 21.43
N GLY A 9 5.01 -23.60 20.78
CA GLY A 9 3.73 -24.34 20.79
C GLY A 9 2.48 -23.45 20.93
N THR A 10 2.61 -22.20 21.34
CA THR A 10 1.50 -21.23 21.28
C THR A 10 1.56 -20.48 19.95
N LEU A 11 0.48 -20.49 19.15
CA LEU A 11 0.31 -19.45 18.14
C LEU A 11 0.45 -18.12 18.88
N GLY A 12 1.32 -17.22 18.42
CA GLY A 12 1.45 -15.87 18.96
C GLY A 12 0.23 -14.99 18.64
N LEU A 13 -0.98 -15.49 18.92
CA LEU A 13 -2.21 -14.72 18.86
C LEU A 13 -2.20 -13.76 20.07
N GLY A 14 -2.01 -12.47 19.80
CA GLY A 14 -2.43 -11.44 20.74
C GLY A 14 -3.95 -11.47 20.80
N ILE A 15 -4.52 -11.86 21.94
CA ILE A 15 -5.97 -11.83 22.13
C ILE A 15 -6.35 -10.42 22.58
N SER A 16 -7.20 -9.76 21.79
CA SER A 16 -7.93 -8.54 22.16
C SER A 16 -9.42 -8.80 21.98
N GLN A 17 -10.26 -8.31 22.89
CA GLN A 17 -11.70 -8.54 22.87
C GLN A 17 -12.48 -7.24 22.99
N GLN A 18 -13.66 -7.21 22.39
CA GLN A 18 -14.64 -6.14 22.52
C GLN A 18 -15.34 -6.28 23.88
N SER A 19 -15.14 -5.30 24.78
CA SER A 19 -15.89 -5.28 26.02
C SER A 19 -17.27 -4.68 25.79
N LEU A 20 -18.32 -5.46 26.07
CA LEU A 20 -19.72 -5.04 26.01
C LEU A 20 -20.30 -4.73 27.41
N SER A 21 -19.53 -4.95 28.49
CA SER A 21 -19.95 -4.65 29.87
C SER A 21 -18.79 -4.62 30.86
N LEU A 22 -18.96 -3.98 32.02
CA LEU A 22 -17.95 -3.98 33.09
C LEU A 22 -17.64 -5.39 33.60
N LYS A 23 -18.65 -6.27 33.69
CA LYS A 23 -18.44 -7.68 34.07
C LYS A 23 -17.59 -8.42 33.03
N ALA A 24 -17.78 -8.13 31.74
CA ALA A 24 -16.94 -8.69 30.69
C ALA A 24 -15.51 -8.16 30.80
N CYS A 25 -15.30 -6.87 31.12
CA CYS A 25 -13.96 -6.36 31.43
C CYS A 25 -13.28 -7.16 32.55
N ASP A 26 -13.97 -7.38 33.67
CA ASP A 26 -13.39 -8.08 34.82
C ASP A 26 -13.06 -9.54 34.49
N TRP A 27 -13.94 -10.22 33.76
CA TRP A 27 -13.70 -11.60 33.34
C TRP A 27 -12.53 -11.68 32.34
N LEU A 28 -12.49 -10.83 31.31
CA LEU A 28 -11.41 -10.79 30.33
C LEU A 28 -10.06 -10.44 30.98
N GLU A 29 -10.06 -9.55 31.96
CA GLU A 29 -8.86 -9.23 32.73
C GLU A 29 -8.32 -10.47 33.45
N SER A 30 -9.20 -11.30 34.04
CA SER A 30 -8.81 -12.56 34.70
C SER A 30 -8.21 -13.60 33.74
N LEU A 31 -8.47 -13.47 32.43
CA LEU A 31 -7.92 -14.32 31.37
C LEU A 31 -6.58 -13.82 30.83
N GLY A 32 -6.04 -12.72 31.37
CA GLY A 32 -4.71 -12.22 31.00
C GLY A 32 -4.64 -11.52 29.64
N MET A 33 -5.71 -10.83 29.22
CA MET A 33 -5.70 -10.04 27.97
C MET A 33 -4.53 -9.04 27.95
N VAL A 34 -3.90 -8.88 26.79
CA VAL A 34 -2.70 -8.03 26.62
C VAL A 34 -2.99 -6.63 26.07
N ALA A 35 -4.19 -6.43 25.53
CA ALA A 35 -4.70 -5.16 25.02
C ALA A 35 -6.23 -5.16 25.04
N TRP A 36 -6.82 -3.96 25.01
CA TRP A 36 -8.27 -3.76 24.94
C TRP A 36 -8.68 -3.26 23.57
N LYS A 37 -9.64 -3.94 22.93
CA LYS A 37 -10.30 -3.43 21.73
C LYS A 37 -11.64 -2.82 22.13
N LEU A 38 -11.82 -1.54 21.85
CA LEU A 38 -13.07 -0.83 22.06
C LEU A 38 -13.82 -0.78 20.72
N ALA A 39 -14.99 -1.45 20.68
CA ALA A 39 -15.87 -1.43 19.52
C ALA A 39 -16.39 -0.01 19.24
N SER A 40 -16.76 0.26 17.99
CA SER A 40 -17.26 1.57 17.56
C SER A 40 -18.43 2.10 18.41
N GLY A 41 -19.27 1.20 18.95
CA GLY A 41 -20.38 1.58 19.84
C GLY A 41 -19.95 1.96 21.27
N GLU A 42 -18.78 1.49 21.71
CA GLU A 42 -18.34 1.58 23.12
C GLU A 42 -17.29 2.66 23.37
N VAL A 43 -16.69 3.23 22.31
CA VAL A 43 -15.70 4.31 22.47
C VAL A 43 -16.25 5.55 23.19
N ARG A 44 -17.59 5.74 23.19
CA ARG A 44 -18.28 6.81 23.91
C ARG A 44 -18.81 6.39 25.29
N ASN A 45 -18.54 5.18 25.75
CA ASN A 45 -18.98 4.69 27.05
C ASN A 45 -17.94 5.02 28.13
N PRO A 46 -18.13 6.09 28.94
CA PRO A 46 -17.10 6.53 29.88
C PRO A 46 -16.82 5.51 30.99
N GLN A 47 -17.79 4.64 31.32
CA GLN A 47 -17.59 3.60 32.33
C GLN A 47 -16.63 2.53 31.82
N ILE A 48 -16.83 2.06 30.59
CA ILE A 48 -15.96 1.07 29.95
C ILE A 48 -14.58 1.66 29.70
N VAL A 49 -14.50 2.85 29.10
CA VAL A 49 -13.23 3.53 28.80
C VAL A 49 -12.38 3.69 30.06
N ARG A 50 -12.93 4.21 31.17
CA ARG A 50 -12.19 4.34 32.44
C ARG A 50 -11.75 2.99 32.99
N ARG A 51 -12.61 1.97 32.93
CA ARG A 51 -12.30 0.63 33.44
C ARG A 51 -11.13 -0.02 32.71
N VAL A 52 -11.10 0.09 31.37
CA VAL A 52 -10.01 -0.50 30.58
C VAL A 52 -8.75 0.35 30.62
N GLN A 53 -8.87 1.68 30.65
CA GLN A 53 -7.74 2.60 30.84
C GLN A 53 -7.02 2.32 32.16
N GLY A 54 -7.76 2.08 33.24
CA GLY A 54 -7.20 1.76 34.57
C GLY A 54 -6.35 0.48 34.61
N THR A 55 -6.38 -0.36 33.57
CA THR A 55 -5.50 -1.54 33.46
C THR A 55 -4.08 -1.19 33.00
N GLY A 56 -3.86 0.00 32.44
CA GLY A 56 -2.58 0.42 31.86
C GLY A 56 -2.19 -0.32 30.57
N LYS A 57 -3.07 -1.16 30.03
CA LYS A 57 -2.84 -1.92 28.80
C LYS A 57 -3.14 -1.06 27.56
N PRO A 58 -2.54 -1.39 26.38
CA PRO A 58 -2.85 -0.71 25.13
C PRO A 58 -4.35 -0.72 24.80
N LEU A 59 -4.83 0.39 24.26
CA LEU A 59 -6.22 0.61 23.85
C LEU A 59 -6.29 0.71 22.32
N LEU A 60 -7.14 -0.10 21.71
CA LEU A 60 -7.39 -0.15 20.27
C LEU A 60 -8.81 0.37 20.03
N LEU A 61 -8.97 1.54 19.42
CA LEU A 61 -10.25 2.23 19.29
C LEU A 61 -10.81 2.09 17.87
N SER A 62 -12.02 1.56 17.68
CA SER A 62 -12.68 1.60 16.35
C SER A 62 -13.48 2.88 16.14
N SER A 63 -13.36 3.49 14.96
CA SER A 63 -13.98 4.78 14.64
C SER A 63 -15.38 4.71 14.03
N GLY A 64 -15.95 3.52 13.79
CA GLY A 64 -17.04 3.37 12.82
C GLY A 64 -18.40 3.94 13.19
N LEU A 65 -18.57 4.52 14.37
CA LEU A 65 -19.78 5.26 14.81
C LEU A 65 -19.40 6.63 15.38
N SER A 66 -18.22 7.14 14.99
CA SER A 66 -17.66 8.41 15.42
C SER A 66 -17.24 9.21 14.19
N THR A 67 -17.37 10.52 14.28
CA THR A 67 -16.70 11.42 13.34
C THR A 67 -15.18 11.34 13.52
N PRO A 68 -14.39 11.68 12.48
CA PRO A 68 -12.94 11.79 12.58
C PRO A 68 -12.47 12.62 13.78
N GLY A 69 -13.10 13.77 14.03
CA GLY A 69 -12.74 14.64 15.16
C GLY A 69 -13.00 14.01 16.53
N GLU A 70 -14.14 13.32 16.69
CA GLU A 70 -14.47 12.66 17.96
C GLU A 70 -13.46 11.57 18.33
N ILE A 71 -13.11 10.69 17.38
CA ILE A 71 -12.22 9.56 17.67
C ILE A 71 -10.79 10.03 17.92
N LEU A 72 -10.30 11.03 17.18
CA LEU A 72 -8.97 11.59 17.40
C LEU A 72 -8.88 12.34 18.73
N THR A 73 -9.91 13.12 19.08
CA THR A 73 -9.97 13.79 20.39
C THR A 73 -9.88 12.77 21.54
N LEU A 74 -10.63 11.67 21.46
CA LEU A 74 -10.55 10.60 22.46
C LEU A 74 -9.15 9.96 22.50
N ALA A 75 -8.57 9.68 21.34
CA ALA A 75 -7.23 9.09 21.25
C ALA A 75 -6.17 10.00 21.89
N HIS A 76 -6.23 11.31 21.64
CA HIS A 76 -5.35 12.30 22.26
C HIS A 76 -5.54 12.35 23.77
N GLN A 77 -6.78 12.48 24.26
CA GLN A 77 -7.07 12.52 25.70
C GLN A 77 -6.53 11.28 26.43
N LEU A 78 -6.70 10.10 25.85
CA LEU A 78 -6.19 8.85 26.42
C LEU A 78 -4.66 8.79 26.40
N THR A 79 -4.04 9.29 25.33
CA THR A 79 -2.58 9.35 25.17
C THR A 79 -1.95 10.33 26.15
N GLU A 80 -2.52 11.53 26.31
CA GLU A 80 -2.10 12.54 27.30
C GLU A 80 -2.22 12.02 28.73
N ALA A 81 -3.22 11.18 29.00
CA ALA A 81 -3.37 10.47 30.26
C ALA A 81 -2.41 9.27 30.43
N GLY A 82 -1.45 9.07 29.52
CA GLY A 82 -0.41 8.05 29.60
C GLY A 82 -0.77 6.70 28.99
N SER A 83 -1.90 6.59 28.28
CA SER A 83 -2.31 5.33 27.64
C SER A 83 -1.59 5.12 26.31
N LYS A 84 -1.31 3.87 25.96
CA LYS A 84 -0.88 3.51 24.60
C LYS A 84 -2.12 3.31 23.74
N VAL A 85 -2.29 4.09 22.69
CA VAL A 85 -3.50 4.09 21.86
C VAL A 85 -3.18 3.73 20.42
N ALA A 86 -4.07 2.99 19.77
CA ALA A 86 -4.16 2.85 18.32
C ALA A 86 -5.59 3.11 17.86
N VAL A 87 -5.76 3.69 16.68
CA VAL A 87 -7.08 3.96 16.08
C VAL A 87 -7.29 3.08 14.86
N PHE A 88 -8.46 2.47 14.75
CA PHE A 88 -8.89 1.72 13.59
C PHE A 88 -9.92 2.55 12.83
N HIS A 89 -9.57 2.94 11.59
CA HIS A 89 -10.59 3.34 10.64
C HIS A 89 -11.54 2.16 10.40
N CYS A 90 -12.83 2.44 10.36
CA CYS A 90 -13.88 1.42 10.34
C CYS A 90 -15.17 2.02 9.78
N THR A 91 -15.91 1.23 8.99
CA THR A 91 -17.30 1.52 8.63
C THR A 91 -18.19 0.47 9.28
N SER A 92 -19.18 0.90 10.08
CA SER A 92 -20.08 -0.02 10.81
C SER A 92 -21.23 -0.52 9.92
N GLN A 93 -20.89 -1.19 8.82
CA GLN A 93 -21.84 -1.78 7.87
C GLN A 93 -21.42 -3.22 7.54
N TYR A 94 -22.36 -4.16 7.58
CA TYR A 94 -22.06 -5.60 7.51
C TYR A 94 -22.94 -6.29 6.46
N PRO A 95 -22.44 -6.57 5.24
CA PRO A 95 -21.12 -6.23 4.73
C PRO A 95 -20.98 -4.76 4.29
N THR A 96 -19.76 -4.23 4.39
CA THR A 96 -19.40 -2.90 3.85
C THR A 96 -19.17 -3.01 2.34
N SER A 97 -19.82 -2.16 1.54
CA SER A 97 -19.54 -2.10 0.10
C SER A 97 -18.21 -1.40 -0.20
N PRO A 98 -17.56 -1.67 -1.35
CA PRO A 98 -16.28 -1.03 -1.70
C PRO A 98 -16.29 0.51 -1.60
N GLU A 99 -17.41 1.14 -1.99
CA GLU A 99 -17.60 2.60 -1.96
C GLU A 99 -17.68 3.16 -0.54
N GLN A 100 -18.00 2.32 0.44
CA GLN A 100 -18.19 2.69 1.85
C GLN A 100 -17.01 2.27 2.74
N VAL A 101 -15.97 1.64 2.19
CA VAL A 101 -14.77 1.27 2.96
C VAL A 101 -14.08 2.52 3.53
N GLY A 102 -14.00 3.61 2.77
CA GLY A 102 -13.51 4.90 3.29
C GLY A 102 -11.99 5.01 3.53
N LEU A 103 -11.14 4.37 2.70
CA LEU A 103 -9.68 4.45 2.86
C LEU A 103 -9.09 5.86 2.72
N ASN A 104 -9.86 6.83 2.23
CA ASN A 104 -9.50 8.24 2.31
C ASN A 104 -9.37 8.70 3.78
N LEU A 105 -10.29 8.30 4.67
CA LEU A 105 -10.20 8.67 6.10
C LEU A 105 -9.02 8.01 6.79
N LEU A 106 -8.69 6.77 6.42
CA LEU A 106 -7.46 6.11 6.89
C LEU A 106 -6.22 6.91 6.46
N SER A 107 -6.20 7.43 5.23
CA SER A 107 -5.12 8.29 4.74
C SER A 107 -5.06 9.62 5.50
N ASP A 108 -6.21 10.23 5.77
CA ASP A 108 -6.32 11.47 6.54
C ASP A 108 -5.78 11.27 7.97
N PHE A 109 -6.12 10.16 8.64
CA PHE A 109 -5.58 9.82 9.96
C PHE A 109 -4.05 9.64 9.94
N LEU A 110 -3.52 8.92 8.95
CA LEU A 110 -2.06 8.71 8.81
C LEU A 110 -1.30 10.03 8.58
N GLN A 111 -1.91 10.99 7.89
CA GLN A 111 -1.32 12.30 7.64
C GLN A 111 -1.42 13.23 8.84
N ALA A 112 -2.59 13.27 9.49
CA ALA A 112 -2.84 14.12 10.65
C ALA A 112 -2.06 13.67 11.89
N GLU A 113 -1.90 12.36 12.08
CA GLU A 113 -1.32 11.77 13.29
C GLU A 113 -0.16 10.79 12.99
N PRO A 114 1.00 11.25 12.47
CA PRO A 114 2.08 10.35 12.04
C PRO A 114 2.68 9.47 13.14
N GLN A 115 2.48 9.84 14.40
CA GLN A 115 2.96 9.09 15.57
C GLN A 115 1.91 8.13 16.17
N LEU A 116 0.65 8.27 15.78
CA LEU A 116 -0.44 7.41 16.26
C LEU A 116 -0.51 6.15 15.37
N PRO A 117 -0.44 4.94 15.93
CA PRO A 117 -0.70 3.73 15.16
C PRO A 117 -2.14 3.73 14.63
N VAL A 118 -2.28 3.76 13.30
CA VAL A 118 -3.57 3.68 12.60
C VAL A 118 -3.72 2.32 11.93
N GLY A 119 -4.87 1.70 12.07
CA GLY A 119 -5.25 0.44 11.45
C GLY A 119 -6.56 0.51 10.67
N LEU A 120 -6.95 -0.60 10.06
CA LEU A 120 -8.25 -0.80 9.42
C LEU A 120 -9.00 -1.94 10.10
N SER A 121 -10.26 -1.72 10.47
CA SER A 121 -11.23 -2.76 10.84
C SER A 121 -12.22 -2.88 9.70
N ASP A 122 -12.13 -3.96 8.92
CA ASP A 122 -12.88 -4.14 7.69
C ASP A 122 -13.99 -5.19 7.84
N HIS A 123 -15.13 -4.88 7.21
CA HIS A 123 -16.34 -5.70 7.21
C HIS A 123 -16.83 -6.02 5.79
N SER A 124 -15.94 -5.94 4.79
CA SER A 124 -16.29 -6.12 3.38
C SER A 124 -16.31 -7.58 2.92
N ALA A 125 -15.84 -8.51 3.77
CA ALA A 125 -15.53 -9.90 3.40
C ALA A 125 -14.54 -10.03 2.21
N SER A 126 -13.70 -9.02 1.97
CA SER A 126 -12.67 -9.02 0.94
C SER A 126 -11.28 -8.83 1.53
N PRO A 127 -10.24 -9.51 1.00
CA PRO A 127 -8.86 -9.26 1.42
C PRO A 127 -8.34 -7.90 0.91
N VAL A 128 -8.98 -7.31 -0.10
CA VAL A 128 -8.45 -6.14 -0.82
C VAL A 128 -8.29 -4.89 0.06
N PRO A 129 -9.29 -4.47 0.87
CA PRO A 129 -9.14 -3.27 1.70
C PRO A 129 -7.93 -3.32 2.64
N GLY A 130 -7.70 -4.47 3.28
CA GLY A 130 -6.57 -4.64 4.19
C GLY A 130 -5.20 -4.57 3.49
N ILE A 131 -5.11 -5.09 2.27
CA ILE A 131 -3.89 -5.01 1.45
C ILE A 131 -3.60 -3.55 1.07
N VAL A 132 -4.60 -2.82 0.59
CA VAL A 132 -4.45 -1.42 0.19
C VAL A 132 -4.14 -0.54 1.40
N ALA A 133 -4.85 -0.73 2.52
CA ALA A 133 -4.57 -0.02 3.76
C ALA A 133 -3.12 -0.22 4.25
N THR A 134 -2.61 -1.45 4.14
CA THR A 134 -1.20 -1.74 4.45
C THR A 134 -0.25 -0.95 3.56
N TYR A 135 -0.51 -0.90 2.24
CA TYR A 135 0.30 -0.09 1.33
C TYR A 135 0.23 1.41 1.64
N LEU A 136 -0.93 1.91 2.11
CA LEU A 136 -1.10 3.30 2.54
C LEU A 136 -0.35 3.63 3.84
N GLY A 137 -0.10 2.63 4.69
CA GLY A 137 0.68 2.77 5.92
C GLY A 137 -0.01 2.28 7.19
N ALA A 138 -1.16 1.61 7.08
CA ALA A 138 -1.84 1.00 8.22
C ALA A 138 -0.92 0.00 8.93
N SER A 139 -0.87 0.08 10.26
CA SER A 139 -0.05 -0.77 11.11
C SER A 139 -0.79 -2.03 11.59
N LEU A 140 -2.13 -2.03 11.55
CA LEU A 140 -2.97 -3.13 12.00
C LEU A 140 -4.13 -3.35 11.03
N ILE A 141 -4.49 -4.61 10.80
CA ILE A 141 -5.65 -5.02 10.00
C ILE A 141 -6.51 -5.97 10.84
N GLU A 142 -7.79 -5.68 10.95
CA GLU A 142 -8.81 -6.47 11.64
C GLU A 142 -9.91 -6.84 10.64
N VAL A 143 -10.34 -8.10 10.67
CA VAL A 143 -11.37 -8.68 9.80
C VAL A 143 -12.15 -9.74 10.58
N HIS A 144 -13.40 -9.98 10.20
CA HIS A 144 -14.12 -11.14 10.69
C HIS A 144 -13.68 -12.42 9.96
N LEU A 145 -13.70 -13.56 10.66
CA LEU A 145 -13.36 -14.88 10.12
C LEU A 145 -14.53 -15.85 10.36
N THR A 146 -14.95 -16.53 9.31
CA THR A 146 -15.86 -17.67 9.39
C THR A 146 -15.15 -18.93 8.92
N LEU A 147 -15.41 -20.07 9.55
CA LEU A 147 -14.87 -21.36 9.11
C LEU A 147 -15.49 -21.82 7.78
N HIS A 148 -16.72 -21.41 7.48
CA HIS A 148 -17.42 -21.74 6.24
C HIS A 148 -18.41 -20.64 5.88
N PRO A 149 -18.58 -20.29 4.58
CA PRO A 149 -19.60 -19.34 4.12
C PRO A 149 -21.06 -19.69 4.43
N ARG A 150 -21.33 -20.89 4.98
CA ARG A 150 -22.66 -21.41 5.30
C ARG A 150 -22.86 -21.55 6.81
N SER A 151 -21.91 -21.09 7.61
CA SER A 151 -22.05 -21.03 9.06
C SER A 151 -23.26 -20.16 9.42
N PHE A 152 -23.83 -20.40 10.60
CA PHE A 152 -24.86 -19.54 11.16
C PHE A 152 -24.22 -18.30 11.80
N GLY A 153 -24.86 -17.15 11.67
CA GLY A 153 -24.49 -15.92 12.35
C GLY A 153 -24.65 -14.68 11.46
N PRO A 154 -24.96 -13.52 12.05
CA PRO A 154 -25.20 -12.28 11.29
C PRO A 154 -23.94 -11.79 10.55
N ASP A 155 -22.75 -12.07 11.08
CA ASP A 155 -21.48 -11.55 10.53
C ASP A 155 -20.85 -12.48 9.48
N VAL A 156 -21.48 -13.61 9.16
CA VAL A 156 -20.90 -14.59 8.22
C VAL A 156 -20.70 -13.97 6.84
N THR A 157 -21.64 -13.11 6.41
CA THR A 157 -21.57 -12.42 5.11
C THR A 157 -20.53 -11.30 5.06
N SER A 158 -20.03 -10.83 6.21
CA SER A 158 -18.96 -9.82 6.33
C SER A 158 -17.60 -10.45 6.71
N SER A 159 -17.52 -11.78 6.77
CA SER A 159 -16.34 -12.53 7.19
C SER A 159 -15.52 -13.08 6.02
N LEU A 160 -14.20 -13.12 6.18
CA LEU A 160 -13.32 -13.94 5.34
C LEU A 160 -13.45 -15.42 5.71
N THR A 161 -13.15 -16.30 4.76
CA THR A 161 -12.85 -17.72 5.05
C THR A 161 -11.37 -17.89 5.40
N PRO A 162 -10.92 -19.08 5.85
CA PRO A 162 -9.48 -19.35 6.03
C PRO A 162 -8.66 -19.11 4.76
N GLU A 163 -9.19 -19.42 3.58
CA GLU A 163 -8.56 -19.14 2.29
C GLU A 163 -8.49 -17.64 2.02
N GLY A 164 -9.57 -16.90 2.32
CA GLY A 164 -9.60 -15.44 2.25
C GLY A 164 -8.57 -14.79 3.19
N LEU A 165 -8.46 -15.29 4.42
CA LEU A 165 -7.45 -14.82 5.38
C LEU A 165 -6.03 -15.13 4.91
N LYS A 166 -5.78 -16.32 4.34
CA LYS A 166 -4.48 -16.65 3.74
C LYS A 166 -4.12 -15.69 2.60
N ALA A 167 -5.09 -15.35 1.75
CA ALA A 167 -4.91 -14.37 0.67
C ALA A 167 -4.63 -12.97 1.23
N LEU A 168 -5.35 -12.54 2.27
CA LEU A 168 -5.11 -11.28 2.96
C LEU A 168 -3.67 -11.23 3.52
N VAL A 169 -3.24 -12.23 4.27
CA VAL A 169 -1.88 -12.25 4.86
C VAL A 169 -0.80 -12.23 3.79
N ALA A 170 -0.95 -13.00 2.70
CA ALA A 170 -0.02 -12.99 1.58
C ALA A 170 0.06 -11.59 0.93
N GLY A 171 -1.10 -10.98 0.67
CA GLY A 171 -1.20 -9.65 0.06
C GLY A 171 -0.66 -8.54 0.96
N VAL A 172 -0.95 -8.58 2.27
CA VAL A 172 -0.43 -7.63 3.27
C VAL A 172 1.09 -7.70 3.34
N ASN A 173 1.68 -8.89 3.38
CA ASN A 173 3.14 -9.06 3.36
C ASN A 173 3.76 -8.51 2.08
N PHE A 174 3.12 -8.73 0.92
CA PHE A 174 3.58 -8.20 -0.35
C PHE A 174 3.50 -6.66 -0.38
N ALA A 175 2.36 -6.09 -0.01
CA ALA A 175 2.13 -4.64 0.08
C ALA A 175 3.11 -3.96 1.04
N TRP A 176 3.34 -4.55 2.21
CA TRP A 176 4.31 -4.05 3.18
C TRP A 176 5.72 -4.03 2.59
N ARG A 177 6.17 -5.13 1.95
CA ARG A 177 7.49 -5.17 1.29
C ARG A 177 7.63 -4.12 0.20
N MET A 178 6.60 -3.92 -0.62
CA MET A 178 6.59 -2.86 -1.65
C MET A 178 6.75 -1.47 -1.02
N ARG A 179 6.02 -1.18 0.07
CA ARG A 179 6.09 0.10 0.77
C ARG A 179 7.47 0.36 1.39
N GLN A 180 8.12 -0.68 1.90
CA GLN A 180 9.45 -0.59 2.56
C GLN A 180 10.62 -0.55 1.56
N ALA A 181 10.40 -0.83 0.28
CA ALA A 181 11.43 -0.94 -0.74
C ALA A 181 11.27 0.14 -1.83
N PRO A 182 11.58 1.42 -1.53
CA PRO A 182 11.58 2.45 -2.56
C PRO A 182 12.56 2.08 -3.67
N VAL A 183 12.12 2.28 -4.92
CA VAL A 183 12.90 1.92 -6.10
C VAL A 183 13.78 3.08 -6.54
N ASP A 184 15.10 2.87 -6.53
CA ASP A 184 16.05 3.69 -7.28
C ASP A 184 16.20 3.14 -8.70
N LYS A 185 15.60 3.84 -9.67
CA LYS A 185 15.68 3.43 -11.08
C LYS A 185 17.09 3.56 -11.66
N ALA A 186 17.91 4.49 -11.18
CA ALA A 186 19.28 4.62 -11.66
C ALA A 186 20.08 3.38 -11.24
N HIS A 187 19.94 2.95 -9.99
CA HIS A 187 20.55 1.70 -9.52
C HIS A 187 19.98 0.46 -10.24
N GLN A 188 18.68 0.40 -10.48
CA GLN A 188 18.09 -0.70 -11.26
C GLN A 188 18.70 -0.77 -12.67
N LEU A 189 18.82 0.36 -13.37
CA LEU A 189 19.42 0.37 -14.71
C LEU A 189 20.86 -0.14 -14.71
N GLN A 190 21.64 0.14 -13.66
CA GLN A 190 23.02 -0.34 -13.52
C GLN A 190 23.10 -1.85 -13.22
N THR A 191 22.05 -2.43 -12.63
CA THR A 191 22.01 -3.84 -12.19
C THR A 191 21.19 -4.72 -13.13
N LEU A 192 20.70 -4.18 -14.24
CA LEU A 192 20.05 -4.96 -15.28
C LEU A 192 21.02 -6.00 -15.85
N GLY A 193 20.54 -7.24 -16.02
CA GLY A 193 21.29 -8.31 -16.66
C GLY A 193 21.43 -8.16 -18.19
N PHE A 194 21.10 -7.00 -18.73
CA PHE A 194 21.20 -6.67 -20.16
C PHE A 194 21.41 -5.16 -20.33
N ASP A 195 21.94 -4.76 -21.49
CA ASP A 195 22.11 -3.35 -21.86
C ASP A 195 20.74 -2.69 -22.20
N PRO A 196 20.30 -1.66 -21.45
CA PRO A 196 19.05 -0.94 -21.73
C PRO A 196 18.99 -0.35 -23.15
N ALA A 197 20.15 -0.06 -23.75
CA ALA A 197 20.25 0.49 -25.11
C ALA A 197 19.60 -0.41 -26.17
N ILE A 198 19.47 -1.73 -25.91
CA ILE A 198 18.75 -2.67 -26.79
C ILE A 198 17.28 -2.25 -26.98
N PHE A 199 16.68 -1.63 -25.95
CA PHE A 199 15.31 -1.15 -26.00
C PHE A 199 15.19 0.31 -26.46
N GLY A 200 16.30 1.05 -26.49
CA GLY A 200 16.38 2.39 -27.07
C GLY A 200 16.40 2.35 -28.60
N ARG A 201 16.44 3.54 -29.22
CA ARG A 201 16.32 3.72 -30.66
C ARG A 201 17.36 4.71 -31.17
N SER A 202 17.62 4.67 -32.47
CA SER A 202 18.48 5.59 -33.20
C SER A 202 17.90 5.87 -34.57
N TRP A 203 18.27 7.02 -35.13
CA TRP A 203 17.88 7.38 -36.48
C TRP A 203 18.66 6.56 -37.50
N VAL A 204 17.92 5.82 -38.31
CA VAL A 204 18.50 5.05 -39.41
C VAL A 204 17.86 5.45 -40.73
N THR A 205 18.59 5.30 -41.82
CA THR A 205 18.03 5.52 -43.14
C THR A 205 16.95 4.49 -43.50
N THR A 206 15.91 4.93 -44.19
CA THR A 206 14.82 4.08 -44.72
C THR A 206 15.15 3.51 -46.11
N ARG A 207 16.14 4.08 -46.78
CA ARG A 207 16.64 3.71 -48.11
C ARG A 207 18.12 4.08 -48.26
N ALA A 208 18.77 3.63 -49.32
CA ALA A 208 20.12 4.11 -49.65
C ALA A 208 20.07 5.57 -50.14
N LEU A 209 21.07 6.36 -49.77
CA LEU A 209 21.19 7.79 -50.11
C LEU A 209 22.60 8.06 -50.65
N GLU A 210 22.69 8.84 -51.73
CA GLU A 210 23.97 9.19 -52.36
C GLU A 210 24.59 10.45 -51.72
N GLN A 211 25.92 10.58 -51.80
CA GLN A 211 26.62 11.81 -51.45
C GLN A 211 25.99 13.03 -52.14
N GLY A 212 25.85 14.13 -51.40
CA GLY A 212 25.23 15.38 -51.85
C GLY A 212 23.70 15.44 -51.70
N THR A 213 23.05 14.33 -51.37
CA THR A 213 21.60 14.26 -51.08
C THR A 213 21.27 15.12 -49.86
N ILE A 214 20.20 15.93 -49.94
CA ILE A 214 19.69 16.69 -48.79
C ILE A 214 18.89 15.73 -47.90
N LEU A 215 19.30 15.56 -46.64
CA LEU A 215 18.65 14.67 -45.69
C LEU A 215 17.26 15.23 -45.31
N ARG A 216 16.21 14.45 -45.52
CA ARG A 216 14.83 14.81 -45.16
C ARG A 216 14.24 13.84 -44.13
N GLN A 217 13.13 14.25 -43.51
CA GLN A 217 12.43 13.43 -42.52
C GLN A 217 11.97 12.07 -43.09
N GLU A 218 11.58 12.02 -44.36
CA GLU A 218 11.15 10.80 -45.06
C GLU A 218 12.29 9.78 -45.28
N ASP A 219 13.54 10.25 -45.26
CA ASP A 219 14.73 9.43 -45.52
C ASP A 219 15.17 8.65 -44.29
N VAL A 220 14.59 8.93 -43.12
CA VAL A 220 15.00 8.37 -41.84
C VAL A 220 13.84 7.79 -41.05
N ALA A 221 14.14 6.82 -40.21
CA ALA A 221 13.21 6.22 -39.27
C ALA A 221 13.91 5.97 -37.93
N TYR A 222 13.20 6.18 -36.83
CA TYR A 222 13.73 5.96 -35.50
C TYR A 222 13.52 4.50 -35.08
N LYS A 223 14.55 3.66 -35.27
CA LYS A 223 14.49 2.20 -35.09
C LYS A 223 15.44 1.73 -33.98
N LYS A 224 15.18 0.54 -33.44
CA LYS A 224 16.06 -0.11 -32.45
C LYS A 224 17.29 -0.73 -33.14
N PRO A 225 18.39 -0.97 -32.40
CA PRO A 225 18.65 -0.56 -31.01
C PRO A 225 19.06 0.92 -30.93
N ALA A 226 19.38 1.40 -29.72
CA ALA A 226 20.11 2.66 -29.56
C ALA A 226 21.58 2.52 -30.00
N GLY A 227 22.36 3.61 -29.94
CA GLY A 227 23.79 3.64 -30.27
C GLY A 227 24.17 4.71 -31.29
N GLY A 228 23.18 5.31 -31.96
CA GLY A 228 23.31 6.52 -32.78
C GLY A 228 22.64 7.73 -32.14
N LEU A 229 22.22 8.68 -32.97
CA LEU A 229 21.61 9.93 -32.52
C LEU A 229 20.33 9.70 -31.72
N SER A 230 20.16 10.51 -30.66
CA SER A 230 18.89 10.63 -29.94
C SER A 230 17.80 11.20 -30.85
N HIS A 231 16.54 11.05 -30.43
CA HIS A 231 15.39 11.57 -31.16
C HIS A 231 15.59 13.05 -31.56
N ASP A 232 15.93 13.90 -30.59
CA ASP A 232 16.01 15.36 -30.79
C ASP A 232 17.28 15.80 -31.51
N ALA A 233 18.29 14.93 -31.58
CA ALA A 233 19.53 15.23 -32.26
C ALA A 233 19.44 15.13 -33.79
N LEU A 234 18.32 14.69 -34.37
CA LEU A 234 18.13 14.64 -35.83
C LEU A 234 17.78 16.01 -36.44
N GLU A 235 16.95 16.80 -35.76
CA GLU A 235 16.40 18.05 -36.31
C GLU A 235 17.48 18.96 -36.93
N PRO A 236 18.65 19.19 -36.29
CA PRO A 236 19.69 20.03 -36.86
C PRO A 236 20.39 19.44 -38.10
N LEU A 237 20.20 18.15 -38.38
CA LEU A 237 20.76 17.48 -39.56
C LEU A 237 19.80 17.50 -40.73
N LEU A 238 18.50 17.70 -40.49
CA LEU A 238 17.52 17.83 -41.57
C LEU A 238 17.84 19.07 -42.41
N GLY A 239 17.75 18.94 -43.73
CA GLY A 239 18.10 19.99 -44.68
C GLY A 239 19.60 20.12 -44.98
N ARG A 240 20.47 19.44 -44.24
CA ARG A 240 21.92 19.36 -44.54
C ARG A 240 22.20 18.35 -45.64
N ARG A 241 23.35 18.50 -46.31
CA ARG A 241 23.75 17.60 -47.41
C ARG A 241 24.61 16.46 -46.87
N LEU A 242 24.35 15.24 -47.32
CA LEU A 242 25.20 14.10 -47.00
C LEU A 242 26.59 14.29 -47.60
N ASN A 243 27.63 14.12 -46.80
CA ASN A 243 29.02 14.25 -47.25
C ASN A 243 29.61 12.94 -47.80
N ARG A 244 28.85 11.84 -47.68
CA ARG A 244 29.14 10.52 -48.23
C ARG A 244 27.85 9.75 -48.55
N SER A 245 27.95 8.75 -49.40
CA SER A 245 26.84 7.82 -49.64
C SER A 245 26.63 6.88 -48.45
N VAL A 246 25.38 6.57 -48.11
CA VAL A 246 24.99 5.68 -47.01
C VAL A 246 23.99 4.62 -47.47
N LEU A 247 24.08 3.42 -46.90
CA LEU A 247 23.17 2.31 -47.22
C LEU A 247 21.83 2.45 -46.50
N ILE A 248 20.85 1.63 -46.88
CA ILE A 248 19.61 1.45 -46.10
C ILE A 248 19.93 0.92 -44.69
N HIS A 249 19.21 1.43 -43.69
CA HIS A 249 19.38 1.10 -42.27
C HIS A 249 20.73 1.50 -41.66
N HIS A 250 21.48 2.35 -42.36
CA HIS A 250 22.66 3.01 -41.80
C HIS A 250 22.24 3.92 -40.63
N VAL A 251 22.95 3.82 -39.51
CA VAL A 251 22.72 4.69 -38.34
C VAL A 251 23.30 6.07 -38.65
N ILE A 252 22.42 7.05 -38.79
CA ILE A 252 22.80 8.43 -39.11
C ILE A 252 23.52 9.05 -37.91
N GLY A 253 24.66 9.68 -38.17
CA GLY A 253 25.44 10.47 -37.22
C GLY A 253 25.72 11.88 -37.74
N VAL A 254 26.18 12.77 -36.84
CA VAL A 254 26.53 14.17 -37.18
C VAL A 254 27.59 14.23 -38.29
N ASN A 255 28.49 13.26 -38.33
CA ASN A 255 29.58 13.19 -39.31
C ASN A 255 29.12 12.78 -40.72
N ASP A 256 27.84 12.40 -40.91
CA ASP A 256 27.31 12.04 -42.22
C ASP A 256 26.90 13.26 -43.05
N VAL A 257 26.79 14.46 -42.45
CA VAL A 257 26.25 15.66 -43.10
C VAL A 257 27.16 16.91 -42.98
N ASP A 258 27.18 17.72 -44.03
CA ASP A 258 27.87 19.03 -44.15
C ASP A 258 27.00 20.21 -43.71
#